data_AF-A0A397TTL7-F1
#
_entry.id   AF-A0A397TTL7-F1
#
_cell.length_a   1.000
_cell.length_b   1.000
_cell.length_c   1.000
_cell.angle_alpha   90.00
_cell.angle_beta   90.00
_cell.angle_gamma   90.00
#
_symmetry.space_group_name_H-M   'P 1'
#
loop_
_entity.id
_entity.type
_entity.pdbx_description
1 polymer ?
#
loop_
_entity_poly.entity_id
_entity_poly.type
_entity_poly.pdbx_seq_one_letter_code
_entity_poly.pdbx_strand_id
1 'polypeptide(L)'
;MFWKKIEKRIEKIFYKKHFQTVILIFPLPKFSSYDSNYNSWRELISPNPSTFSKHQFPELYEYWHGEALINFKWNAYGKYYFLAIFIFYLIFMFCFLIAATIKGLSNCTQNLLLIITIILGVLHLTFEIRQFIYSPLSWITDIWNYFGI
;
A
#
# COMPACT_ATOMS: atom_id res chain seq x y z
N MET A 1 -11.40 50.82 8.33
CA MET A 1 -12.65 50.45 7.63
C MET A 1 -12.49 49.20 6.76
N PHE A 2 -11.36 49.03 6.05
CA PHE A 2 -11.07 47.87 5.18
C PHE A 2 -10.96 46.52 5.93
N TRP A 3 -10.25 46.47 7.05
CA TRP A 3 -10.06 45.26 7.86
C TRP A 3 -11.36 44.64 8.37
N LYS A 4 -12.27 45.45 8.92
CA LYS A 4 -13.61 44.98 9.34
C LYS A 4 -14.44 44.37 8.20
N LYS A 5 -14.19 44.77 6.94
CA LYS A 5 -14.88 44.24 5.76
C LYS A 5 -14.29 42.89 5.32
N ILE A 6 -12.99 42.68 5.54
CA ILE A 6 -12.32 41.39 5.32
C ILE A 6 -12.74 40.39 6.38
N GLU A 7 -12.73 40.76 7.66
CA GLU A 7 -13.19 39.89 8.76
C GLU A 7 -14.62 39.41 8.54
N LYS A 8 -15.56 40.32 8.22
CA LYS A 8 -16.93 39.94 7.88
C LYS A 8 -17.04 39.02 6.67
N ARG A 9 -16.14 39.11 5.69
CA ARG A 9 -16.11 38.21 4.53
C ARG A 9 -15.58 36.83 4.93
N ILE A 10 -14.52 36.78 5.74
CA ILE A 10 -13.93 35.54 6.25
C ILE A 10 -14.93 34.82 7.16
N GLU A 11 -15.55 35.51 8.10
CA GLU A 11 -16.63 34.96 8.94
C GLU A 11 -17.77 34.43 8.08
N LYS A 12 -18.22 35.18 7.06
CA LYS A 12 -19.30 34.73 6.18
C LYS A 12 -18.92 33.53 5.31
N ILE A 13 -17.64 33.36 4.96
CA ILE A 13 -17.14 32.16 4.27
C ILE A 13 -17.12 30.96 5.22
N PHE A 14 -16.70 31.15 6.47
CA PHE A 14 -16.71 30.10 7.50
C PHE A 14 -18.13 29.71 7.94
N TYR A 15 -19.03 30.68 8.13
CA TYR A 15 -20.41 30.44 8.56
C TYR A 15 -21.29 29.83 7.45
N LYS A 16 -20.96 30.07 6.16
CA LYS A 16 -21.78 29.62 5.03
C LYS A 16 -21.52 28.17 4.60
N LYS A 17 -20.61 27.45 5.27
CA LYS A 17 -20.28 26.06 4.89
C LYS A 17 -20.64 25.03 5.96
N HIS A 18 -21.80 25.18 6.59
CA HIS A 18 -22.47 24.05 7.24
C HIS A 18 -23.02 23.11 6.17
N PHE A 19 -22.18 22.27 5.59
CA PHE A 19 -22.69 21.05 4.95
C PHE A 19 -23.29 20.21 6.06
N GLN A 20 -24.59 19.88 5.95
CA GLN A 20 -25.16 18.77 6.69
C GLN A 20 -24.40 17.51 6.25
N THR A 21 -23.39 17.15 7.03
CA THR A 21 -22.58 15.97 6.77
C THR A 21 -23.26 14.84 7.51
N VAL A 22 -23.96 13.97 6.79
CA VAL A 22 -24.46 12.73 7.36
C VAL A 22 -23.25 11.84 7.63
N ILE A 23 -22.85 11.73 8.89
CA ILE A 23 -21.78 10.82 9.31
C ILE A 23 -22.41 9.45 9.48
N LEU A 24 -22.13 8.58 8.52
CA LEU A 24 -22.58 7.20 8.55
C LEU A 24 -21.57 6.39 9.37
N ILE A 25 -21.99 5.92 10.55
CA ILE A 25 -21.16 5.15 11.47
C ILE A 25 -21.52 3.67 11.34
N PHE A 26 -20.59 2.88 10.85
CA PHE A 26 -20.75 1.43 10.74
C PHE A 26 -19.96 0.72 11.85
N PRO A 27 -20.60 -0.17 12.62
CA PRO A 27 -19.88 -0.98 13.58
C PRO A 27 -19.05 -2.03 12.83
N LEU A 28 -17.73 -1.82 12.76
CA LEU A 28 -16.77 -2.84 12.33
C LEU A 28 -16.10 -3.42 13.58
N PRO A 29 -16.71 -4.42 14.24
CA PRO A 29 -16.19 -4.94 15.49
C PRO A 29 -14.76 -5.45 15.31
N LYS A 30 -13.88 -5.06 16.22
CA LYS A 30 -12.47 -5.48 16.25
C LYS A 30 -11.62 -5.07 15.02
N PHE A 31 -12.11 -4.16 14.19
CA PHE A 31 -11.40 -3.67 12.99
C PHE A 31 -10.06 -3.00 13.28
N SER A 32 -10.00 -2.19 14.35
CA SER A 32 -8.79 -1.51 14.84
C SER A 32 -8.28 -2.09 16.16
N SER A 33 -8.62 -3.36 16.46
CA SER A 33 -8.10 -4.03 17.65
C SER A 33 -6.73 -4.64 17.36
N TYR A 34 -5.71 -4.14 18.06
CA TYR A 34 -4.39 -4.76 18.10
C TYR A 34 -4.30 -5.68 19.32
N ASP A 35 -3.47 -6.71 19.22
CA ASP A 35 -3.18 -7.57 20.36
C ASP A 35 -2.47 -6.76 21.45
N SER A 36 -2.81 -7.02 22.71
CA SER A 36 -2.13 -6.47 23.89
C SER A 36 -0.62 -6.72 23.90
N ASN A 37 -0.17 -7.82 23.26
CA ASN A 37 1.24 -8.22 23.20
C ASN A 37 1.93 -7.78 21.88
N TYR A 38 1.55 -6.60 21.37
CA TYR A 38 2.11 -6.06 20.13
C TYR A 38 3.61 -5.73 20.24
N ASN A 39 4.37 -6.09 19.20
CA ASN A 39 5.80 -5.76 19.08
C ASN A 39 6.12 -5.36 17.63
N SER A 40 6.59 -4.12 17.43
CA SER A 40 6.92 -3.57 16.11
C SER A 40 8.02 -4.35 15.38
N TRP A 41 9.02 -4.88 16.10
CA TRP A 41 10.07 -5.70 15.49
C TRP A 41 9.54 -7.02 14.95
N ARG A 42 8.61 -7.63 15.70
CA ARG A 42 7.94 -8.86 15.28
C ARG A 42 7.04 -8.61 14.08
N GLU A 43 6.34 -7.48 14.06
CA GLU A 43 5.45 -7.10 12.96
C GLU A 43 6.18 -6.96 11.62
N LEU A 44 7.42 -6.46 11.64
CA LEU A 44 8.22 -6.35 10.42
C LEU A 44 8.50 -7.73 9.79
N ILE A 45 8.78 -8.75 10.62
CA ILE A 45 9.17 -10.09 10.15
C ILE A 45 7.94 -10.98 9.90
N SER A 46 6.99 -11.00 10.84
CA SER A 46 5.81 -11.85 10.82
C SER A 46 4.63 -11.11 11.45
N PRO A 47 3.83 -10.38 10.64
CA PRO A 47 2.68 -9.64 11.15
C PRO A 47 1.60 -10.61 11.62
N ASN A 48 1.07 -10.40 12.83
CA ASN A 48 -0.10 -11.14 13.28
C ASN A 48 -1.34 -10.66 12.52
N PRO A 49 -2.20 -11.56 12.04
CA PRO A 49 -3.45 -11.17 11.41
C PRO A 49 -4.31 -10.40 12.41
N SER A 50 -4.95 -9.33 11.94
CA SER A 50 -5.90 -8.58 12.75
C SER A 50 -7.07 -9.47 13.14
N THR A 51 -7.69 -9.21 14.29
CA THR A 51 -8.85 -10.00 14.73
C THR A 51 -10.01 -9.92 13.73
N PHE A 52 -10.05 -8.83 12.94
CA PHE A 52 -10.97 -8.65 11.83
C PHE A 52 -10.65 -9.56 10.64
N SER A 53 -9.38 -9.72 10.24
CA SER A 53 -9.02 -10.58 9.10
C SER A 53 -9.19 -12.07 9.38
N LYS A 54 -9.19 -12.48 10.66
CA LYS A 54 -9.52 -13.87 11.06
C LYS A 54 -10.97 -14.24 10.78
N HIS A 55 -11.88 -13.27 10.77
CA HIS A 55 -13.29 -13.49 10.49
C HIS A 55 -13.55 -13.07 9.05
N GLN A 56 -13.73 -14.05 8.16
CA GLN A 56 -14.22 -13.76 6.82
C GLN A 56 -15.71 -13.41 6.94
N PHE A 57 -16.07 -12.19 6.57
CA PHE A 57 -17.45 -11.75 6.42
C PHE A 57 -17.73 -11.59 4.91
N PRO A 58 -18.09 -12.66 4.18
CA PRO A 58 -18.33 -12.58 2.73
C PRO A 58 -19.40 -11.54 2.39
N GLU A 59 -20.42 -11.47 3.23
CA GLU A 59 -21.51 -10.50 3.19
C GLU A 59 -21.04 -9.03 3.16
N LEU A 60 -19.86 -8.73 3.74
CA LEU A 60 -19.28 -7.39 3.68
C LEU A 60 -19.07 -6.94 2.23
N TYR A 61 -18.65 -7.85 1.35
CA TYR A 61 -18.41 -7.55 -0.05
C TYR A 61 -19.69 -7.50 -0.89
N GLU A 62 -20.81 -8.01 -0.38
CA GLU A 62 -22.12 -7.98 -1.05
C GLU A 62 -22.87 -6.67 -0.77
N TYR A 63 -22.64 -6.05 0.40
CA TYR A 63 -23.33 -4.82 0.80
C TYR A 63 -22.60 -3.54 0.36
N TRP A 64 -23.39 -2.49 0.09
CA TRP A 64 -22.93 -1.12 -0.20
C TRP A 64 -21.93 -0.58 0.83
N HIS A 65 -22.01 -1.05 2.07
CA HIS A 65 -21.11 -0.64 3.16
C HIS A 65 -19.68 -1.13 2.96
N GLY A 66 -19.47 -2.35 2.45
CA GLY A 66 -18.13 -2.84 2.15
C GLY A 66 -17.55 -2.20 0.89
N GLU A 67 -18.37 -1.94 -0.13
CA GLU A 67 -17.94 -1.20 -1.31
C GLU A 67 -17.43 0.20 -0.90
N ALA A 68 -18.20 0.93 -0.08
CA ALA A 68 -17.78 2.23 0.44
C ALA A 68 -16.47 2.16 1.24
N LEU A 69 -16.30 1.11 2.06
CA LEU A 69 -15.08 0.90 2.84
C LEU A 69 -13.85 0.61 1.96
N ILE A 70 -14.00 -0.24 0.95
CA ILE A 70 -12.93 -0.57 0.00
C ILE A 70 -12.58 0.67 -0.83
N ASN A 71 -13.57 1.39 -1.36
CA ASN A 71 -13.36 2.63 -2.10
C ASN A 71 -12.65 3.69 -1.25
N PHE A 72 -13.03 3.83 0.02
CA PHE A 72 -12.35 4.71 0.95
C PHE A 72 -10.87 4.31 1.12
N LYS A 73 -10.58 3.04 1.43
CA LYS A 73 -9.20 2.56 1.60
C LYS A 73 -8.35 2.69 0.34
N TRP A 74 -8.91 2.32 -0.81
CA TRP A 74 -8.24 2.42 -2.11
C TRP A 74 -7.91 3.87 -2.44
N ASN A 75 -8.87 4.78 -2.26
CA ASN A 75 -8.69 6.19 -2.56
C ASN A 75 -7.78 6.92 -1.56
N ALA A 76 -7.81 6.53 -0.27
CA ALA A 76 -7.00 7.13 0.77
C ALA A 76 -5.53 6.66 0.71
N TYR A 77 -5.30 5.36 0.55
CA TYR A 77 -3.97 4.78 0.68
C TYR A 77 -3.62 3.82 -0.45
N GLY A 78 -4.54 2.93 -0.83
CA GLY A 78 -4.26 1.80 -1.72
C GLY A 78 -3.64 2.19 -3.05
N LYS A 79 -4.20 3.20 -3.73
CA LYS A 79 -3.70 3.67 -5.03
C LYS A 79 -2.27 4.20 -4.98
N TYR A 80 -1.88 4.85 -3.87
CA TYR A 80 -0.54 5.42 -3.73
C TYR A 80 0.50 4.34 -3.49
N TYR A 81 0.21 3.39 -2.60
CA TYR A 81 1.08 2.23 -2.37
C TYR A 81 1.22 1.38 -3.63
N PHE A 82 0.10 1.09 -4.31
CA PHE A 82 0.12 0.35 -5.57
C PHE A 82 1.00 1.03 -6.61
N LEU A 83 0.81 2.34 -6.86
CA LEU A 83 1.62 3.09 -7.82
C LEU A 83 3.10 3.11 -7.42
N ALA A 84 3.43 3.27 -6.14
CA ALA A 84 4.81 3.27 -5.67
C ALA A 84 5.50 1.92 -5.92
N ILE A 85 4.85 0.81 -5.58
CA ILE A 85 5.38 -0.55 -5.82
C ILE A 85 5.52 -0.81 -7.32
N PHE A 86 4.53 -0.38 -8.11
CA PHE A 86 4.56 -0.52 -9.56
C PHE A 86 5.74 0.23 -10.20
N ILE A 87 5.97 1.48 -9.80
CA ILE A 87 7.10 2.29 -10.28
C ILE A 87 8.43 1.66 -9.86
N PHE A 88 8.53 1.19 -8.61
CA PHE A 88 9.72 0.48 -8.13
C PHE A 88 10.06 -0.73 -9.02
N TYR A 89 9.06 -1.56 -9.32
CA TYR A 89 9.25 -2.75 -10.16
C TYR A 89 9.63 -2.37 -11.61
N LEU A 90 9.02 -1.31 -12.17
CA LEU A 90 9.40 -0.81 -13.49
C LEU A 90 10.87 -0.35 -13.53
N ILE A 91 11.32 0.41 -12.54
CA ILE A 91 12.72 0.88 -12.47
C ILE A 91 13.67 -0.31 -12.41
N PHE A 92 13.38 -1.28 -11.53
CA PHE A 92 14.16 -2.52 -11.43
C PHE A 92 14.27 -3.23 -12.79
N MET A 93 13.14 -3.44 -13.47
CA MET A 93 13.09 -4.10 -14.77
C MET A 93 13.83 -3.33 -15.87
N PHE A 94 13.66 -2.00 -15.94
CA PHE A 94 14.35 -1.18 -16.93
C PHE A 94 15.86 -1.16 -16.73
N CYS A 95 16.34 -1.04 -15.48
CA CYS A 95 17.77 -1.09 -15.18
C CYS A 95 18.39 -2.40 -15.65
N PHE A 96 17.72 -3.53 -15.40
CA PHE A 96 18.16 -4.85 -15.85
C PHE A 96 18.15 -4.96 -17.38
N LEU A 97 17.05 -4.55 -18.03
CA LEU A 97 16.90 -4.63 -19.48
C LEU A 97 17.96 -3.81 -20.23
N ILE A 98 18.25 -2.59 -19.75
CA ILE A 98 19.27 -1.71 -20.32
C ILE A 98 20.65 -2.34 -20.17
N ALA A 99 20.98 -2.85 -18.99
CA ALA A 99 22.28 -3.47 -18.71
C ALA A 99 22.50 -4.75 -19.53
N ALA A 100 21.44 -5.52 -19.79
CA ALA A 100 21.52 -6.79 -20.52
C ALA A 100 21.48 -6.62 -22.05
N THR A 101 20.67 -5.68 -22.56
CA THR A 101 20.40 -5.58 -24.01
C THR A 101 21.37 -4.65 -24.74
N ILE A 102 21.81 -3.54 -24.12
CA ILE A 102 22.60 -2.52 -24.79
C ILE A 102 24.08 -2.92 -24.83
N LYS A 103 24.54 -3.41 -25.98
CA LYS A 103 25.94 -3.83 -26.21
C LYS A 103 26.93 -2.68 -26.42
N GLY A 104 26.46 -1.43 -26.42
CA GLY A 104 27.28 -0.22 -26.62
C GLY A 104 27.49 0.63 -25.36
N LEU A 105 27.12 0.10 -24.18
CA LEU A 105 27.28 0.82 -22.92
C LEU A 105 28.75 0.78 -22.47
N SER A 106 29.22 1.81 -21.79
CA SER A 106 30.57 1.75 -21.19
C SER A 106 30.59 0.68 -20.08
N ASN A 107 31.70 -0.06 -19.97
CA ASN A 107 31.84 -1.13 -18.97
C ASN A 107 31.57 -0.63 -17.55
N CYS A 108 31.99 0.60 -17.22
CA CYS A 108 31.74 1.20 -15.91
C CYS A 108 30.24 1.40 -15.63
N THR A 109 29.50 1.93 -16.60
CA THR A 109 28.06 2.16 -16.45
C THR A 109 27.29 0.85 -16.41
N GLN A 110 27.68 -0.14 -17.22
CA GLN A 110 27.05 -1.46 -17.23
C GLN A 110 27.22 -2.17 -15.89
N ASN A 111 28.44 -2.18 -15.35
CA ASN A 111 28.71 -2.76 -14.03
C ASN A 111 27.93 -2.06 -12.93
N LEU A 112 27.82 -0.73 -12.97
CA LEU A 112 27.06 0.03 -12.00
C LEU A 112 25.55 -0.31 -12.06
N LEU A 113 24.97 -0.40 -13.26
CA LEU A 113 23.57 -0.82 -13.43
C LEU A 113 23.36 -2.25 -12.90
N LEU A 114 24.28 -3.17 -13.18
CA LEU A 114 24.21 -4.54 -12.67
C LEU A 114 24.24 -4.57 -11.13
N ILE A 115 25.14 -3.81 -10.49
CA ILE A 115 25.19 -3.71 -9.02
C ILE A 115 23.87 -3.17 -8.47
N ILE A 116 23.32 -2.12 -9.08
CA ILE A 116 22.02 -1.56 -8.67
C ILE A 116 20.90 -2.60 -8.82
N THR A 117 20.86 -3.33 -9.93
CA THR A 117 19.84 -4.37 -10.15
C THR A 117 19.96 -5.51 -9.15
N ILE A 118 21.17 -5.91 -8.77
CA ILE A 118 21.39 -6.92 -7.72
C ILE A 118 20.83 -6.42 -6.39
N ILE A 119 21.13 -5.18 -5.99
CA ILE A 119 20.62 -4.61 -4.74
C ILE A 119 19.09 -4.53 -4.75
N LEU A 120 18.50 -4.04 -5.84
CA LEU A 120 17.05 -3.96 -6.00
C LEU A 120 16.39 -5.34 -6.01
N GLY A 121 17.02 -6.33 -6.65
CA GLY A 121 16.54 -7.71 -6.67
C GLY A 121 16.57 -8.35 -5.29
N VAL A 122 17.64 -8.12 -4.50
CA VAL A 122 17.69 -8.57 -3.10
C VAL A 122 16.56 -7.93 -2.28
N LEU A 123 16.32 -6.64 -2.45
CA LEU A 123 15.19 -5.96 -1.79
C LEU A 123 13.84 -6.56 -2.20
N HIS A 124 13.63 -6.83 -3.48
CA HIS A 124 12.42 -7.48 -3.98
C HIS A 124 12.21 -8.87 -3.34
N LEU A 125 13.27 -9.68 -3.28
CA LEU A 125 13.25 -11.01 -2.69
C LEU A 125 12.84 -11.00 -1.21
N THR A 126 13.19 -9.94 -0.46
CA THR A 126 12.75 -9.83 0.95
C THR A 126 11.23 -9.79 1.09
N PHE A 127 10.51 -9.22 0.12
CA PHE A 127 9.04 -9.21 0.15
C PHE A 127 8.47 -10.60 -0.11
N GLU A 128 9.02 -11.32 -1.08
CA GLU A 128 8.61 -12.70 -1.40
C GLU A 128 8.88 -13.66 -0.25
N ILE A 129 10.06 -13.58 0.38
CA ILE A 129 10.39 -14.40 1.55
C ILE A 129 9.40 -14.14 2.70
N ARG A 130 8.95 -12.89 2.91
CA ARG A 130 7.96 -12.59 3.94
C ARG A 130 6.60 -13.21 3.63
N GLN A 131 6.16 -13.17 2.37
CA GLN A 131 4.92 -13.83 1.95
C GLN A 131 4.99 -15.34 2.13
N PHE A 132 6.14 -15.94 1.78
CA PHE A 132 6.41 -17.36 1.98
C PHE A 132 6.38 -17.76 3.46
N ILE A 133 7.02 -16.98 4.35
CA ILE A 133 7.00 -17.22 5.80
C ILE A 133 5.57 -17.14 6.36
N TYR A 134 4.76 -16.20 5.87
CA TYR A 134 3.40 -16.00 6.38
C TYR A 134 2.45 -17.13 5.97
N SER A 135 2.51 -17.59 4.72
CA SER A 135 1.61 -18.63 4.19
C SER A 135 2.31 -19.54 3.18
N PRO A 136 3.16 -20.48 3.63
CA PRO A 136 4.03 -21.24 2.73
C PRO A 136 3.25 -22.15 1.77
N LEU A 137 2.19 -22.81 2.25
CA LEU A 137 1.34 -23.67 1.42
C LEU A 137 0.64 -22.88 0.33
N SER A 138 -0.04 -21.78 0.69
CA SER A 138 -0.71 -20.90 -0.26
C SER A 138 0.27 -20.30 -1.27
N TRP A 139 1.48 -19.95 -0.81
CA TRP A 139 2.51 -19.37 -1.67
C TRP A 139 2.99 -20.36 -2.73
N ILE A 140 3.27 -21.62 -2.35
CA ILE A 140 3.71 -22.68 -3.27
C ILE A 140 2.62 -23.06 -4.28
N THR A 141 1.34 -23.00 -3.89
CA THR A 141 0.23 -23.38 -4.78
C THR A 141 -0.13 -22.32 -5.81
N ASP A 142 0.26 -21.06 -5.58
CA ASP A 142 -0.07 -19.97 -6.48
C ASP A 142 0.98 -19.85 -7.59
N ILE A 143 0.54 -20.06 -8.83
CA ILE A 143 1.38 -19.99 -10.03
C ILE A 143 1.97 -18.59 -10.20
N TRP A 144 1.27 -17.54 -9.78
CA TRP A 144 1.73 -16.16 -9.95
C TRP A 144 2.98 -15.86 -9.13
N ASN A 145 3.18 -16.53 -7.99
CA ASN A 145 4.36 -16.35 -7.17
C ASN A 145 5.64 -16.84 -7.84
N TYR A 146 5.54 -17.85 -8.74
CA TYR A 146 6.69 -18.30 -9.52
C TYR A 146 7.06 -17.34 -10.64
N PHE A 147 6.11 -16.56 -11.15
CA PHE A 147 6.40 -15.47 -12.09
C PHE A 147 6.88 -14.21 -11.37
N GLY A 148 6.50 -14.05 -10.10
CA GLY A 148 6.89 -12.94 -9.25
C GLY A 148 8.22 -13.12 -8.52
N ILE A 149 8.83 -14.32 -8.52
CA ILE A 149 10.17 -14.56 -7.95
C ILE A 149 11.28 -14.12 -8.91
#